data_AF-A0A529AHR6-F1
#
_entry.id   AF-A0A529AHR6-F1
#
_cell.length_a   1.000
_cell.length_b   1.000
_cell.length_c   1.000
_cell.angle_alpha   90.00
_cell.angle_beta   90.00
_cell.angle_gamma   90.00
#
_symmetry.space_group_name_H-M   'P 1'
#
loop_
_entity.id
_entity.type
_entity.pdbx_description
1 polymer ?
#
loop_
_entity_poly.entity_id
_entity_poly.type
_entity_poly.pdbx_seq_one_letter_code
_entity_poly.pdbx_strand_id
1 'polypeptide(L)'
;MLISHGSHIRGISSCKKGDALVQRIPSITSKGEQRLLLDRRAIPLLAGKRVVVVDDVVASGSSLKGSVELVRNAGAEVVGIGVIFTEARDWQETLGPDRALIHSLAHIPQFTPGKDGWKPIPETFL
;
A
#
# COMPACT_ATOMS: atom_id res chain seq x y z
N MET A 1 -0.65 -11.89 -8.66
CA MET A 1 -1.30 -10.62 -8.28
C MET A 1 -1.64 -10.71 -6.81
N LEU A 2 -1.08 -9.83 -5.99
CA LEU A 2 -1.47 -9.69 -4.58
C LEU A 2 -2.32 -8.43 -4.45
N ILE A 3 -3.48 -8.59 -3.84
CA ILE A 3 -4.40 -7.48 -3.57
C ILE A 3 -4.19 -7.08 -2.10
N SER A 4 -3.62 -5.89 -1.90
CA SER A 4 -3.61 -5.22 -0.61
C SER A 4 -4.96 -4.51 -0.46
N HIS A 5 -5.60 -4.63 0.70
CA HIS A 5 -6.65 -3.72 1.18
C HIS A 5 -6.33 -3.51 2.66
N GLY A 6 -6.34 -2.26 3.14
CA GLY A 6 -6.17 -1.86 4.54
C GLY A 6 -5.87 -2.98 5.58
N SER A 7 -4.68 -2.95 6.18
CA SER A 7 -4.20 -3.88 7.22
C SER A 7 -4.02 -5.35 6.82
N HIS A 8 -4.50 -5.83 5.67
CA HIS A 8 -4.43 -7.26 5.31
C HIS A 8 -4.08 -7.46 3.83
N ILE A 9 -2.95 -8.10 3.56
CA ILE A 9 -2.65 -8.62 2.22
C ILE A 9 -3.29 -10.00 2.11
N ARG A 10 -4.40 -10.11 1.37
CA ARG A 10 -5.06 -11.40 1.17
C ARG A 10 -4.55 -12.05 -0.12
N GLY A 11 -3.58 -12.95 0.03
CA GLY A 11 -3.52 -14.12 -0.85
C GLY A 11 -4.71 -15.04 -0.48
N ILE A 12 -5.36 -15.66 -1.45
CA ILE A 12 -6.56 -16.50 -1.30
C ILE A 12 -6.33 -17.60 -0.24
N SER A 13 -6.59 -17.32 1.04
CA SER A 13 -6.86 -18.26 2.17
C SER A 13 -6.79 -17.51 3.49
N SER A 14 -7.71 -17.81 4.41
CA SER A 14 -7.74 -17.32 5.80
C SER A 14 -6.39 -17.52 6.51
N CYS A 15 -5.71 -16.43 6.87
CA CYS A 15 -4.44 -16.46 7.60
C CYS A 15 -4.68 -16.84 9.07
N LYS A 16 -4.10 -17.95 9.55
CA LYS A 16 -4.08 -18.30 10.97
C LYS A 16 -3.01 -17.46 11.68
N LYS A 17 -3.40 -16.71 12.71
CA LYS A 17 -2.58 -15.74 13.49
C LYS A 17 -1.21 -16.26 14.02
N GLY A 18 -0.97 -17.57 14.02
CA GLY A 18 0.26 -18.18 14.55
C GLY A 18 1.38 -18.43 13.53
N ASP A 19 1.09 -18.38 12.22
CA ASP A 19 2.07 -18.75 11.19
C ASP A 19 2.04 -17.82 9.96
N ALA A 20 2.50 -16.58 10.17
CA ALA A 20 2.54 -15.55 9.15
C ALA A 20 3.90 -14.82 9.16
N LEU A 21 4.34 -14.40 7.97
CA LEU A 21 5.33 -13.34 7.85
C LEU A 21 4.66 -12.01 8.21
N VAL A 22 5.32 -11.22 9.06
CA VAL A 22 4.73 -10.00 9.63
C VAL A 22 5.56 -8.79 9.22
N GLN A 23 4.92 -7.80 8.62
CA GLN A 23 5.49 -6.47 8.43
C GLN A 23 4.79 -5.48 9.36
N ARG A 24 5.59 -4.69 10.09
CA ARG A 24 5.11 -3.67 11.01
C ARG A 24 5.07 -2.33 10.29
N ILE A 25 3.96 -1.61 10.40
CA ILE A 25 3.79 -0.29 9.82
C ILE A 25 3.29 0.69 10.89
N PRO A 26 3.75 1.96 10.85
CA PRO A 26 3.22 3.01 11.72
C PRO A 26 1.74 3.25 11.39
N SER A 27 0.86 3.25 12.41
CA SER A 27 -0.56 3.58 12.23
C SER A 27 -0.75 5.09 12.14
N ILE A 28 -1.61 5.52 11.22
CA ILE A 28 -1.90 6.95 10.98
C ILE A 28 -3.07 7.43 11.84
N THR A 29 -4.04 6.56 12.14
CA THR A 29 -5.31 6.94 12.78
C THR A 29 -5.41 6.52 14.25
N SER A 30 -4.46 5.74 14.77
CA SER A 30 -4.44 5.27 16.16
C SER A 30 -3.00 5.27 16.68
N LYS A 31 -2.78 5.62 17.96
CA LYS A 31 -1.48 5.50 18.63
C LYS A 31 -1.12 4.02 18.84
N GLY A 32 -0.85 3.29 17.76
CA GLY A 32 -0.60 1.86 17.77
C GLY A 32 0.22 1.40 16.57
N GLU A 33 0.83 0.23 16.70
CA GLU A 33 1.56 -0.43 15.63
C GLU A 33 0.58 -1.30 14.83
N GLN A 34 0.50 -1.11 13.52
CA GLN A 34 -0.33 -1.94 12.64
C GLN A 34 0.55 -3.04 12.03
N ARG A 35 0.00 -4.23 11.88
CA ARG A 35 0.71 -5.40 11.35
C ARG A 35 0.05 -5.86 10.06
N LEU A 36 0.83 -5.92 8.99
CA LEU A 36 0.49 -6.64 7.77
C LEU A 36 0.95 -8.09 7.93
N LEU A 37 0.08 -9.01 7.58
CA LEU A 37 0.32 -10.45 7.70
C LEU A 37 0.27 -11.08 6.31
N LEU A 38 1.27 -11.90 6.00
CA LEU A 38 1.29 -12.78 4.84
C LEU A 38 1.34 -14.22 5.34
N ASP A 39 0.35 -15.02 4.94
CA ASP A 39 0.33 -16.45 5.26
C ASP A 39 1.60 -17.14 4.76
N ARG A 40 2.28 -17.93 5.60
CA ARG A 40 3.53 -18.59 5.18
C ARG A 40 3.37 -19.47 3.95
N ARG A 41 2.17 -20.03 3.72
CA ARG A 41 1.88 -20.84 2.53
C ARG A 41 1.92 -20.03 1.24
N ALA A 42 1.82 -18.71 1.31
CA ALA A 42 1.99 -17.83 0.17
C ALA A 42 3.47 -17.58 -0.18
N ILE A 43 4.41 -17.79 0.74
CA ILE A 43 5.84 -17.52 0.49
C ILE A 43 6.37 -18.34 -0.70
N PRO A 44 6.15 -19.67 -0.81
CA PRO A 44 6.60 -20.44 -1.97
C PRO A 44 5.98 -20.00 -3.30
N LEU A 45 4.82 -19.33 -3.27
CA LEU A 45 4.15 -18.81 -4.46
C LEU A 45 4.76 -17.48 -4.94
N LEU A 46 5.48 -16.78 -4.06
CA LEU A 46 6.10 -15.48 -4.33
C LEU A 46 7.62 -15.59 -4.55
N ALA A 47 8.29 -16.47 -3.82
CA ALA A 47 9.75 -16.57 -3.83
C ALA A 47 10.30 -16.74 -5.26
N GLY A 48 11.24 -15.86 -5.64
CA GLY A 48 11.87 -15.83 -6.97
C GLY A 48 10.95 -15.37 -8.12
N LYS A 49 9.74 -14.87 -7.82
CA LYS A 49 8.80 -14.38 -8.84
C LYS A 49 8.87 -12.87 -8.99
N ARG A 50 8.58 -12.40 -10.20
CA ARG A 50 8.28 -11.00 -10.50
C ARG A 50 6.82 -10.73 -10.14
N VAL A 51 6.58 -9.76 -9.27
CA VAL A 51 5.27 -9.49 -8.66
C VAL A 51 4.86 -8.04 -8.89
N VAL A 52 3.59 -7.84 -9.24
CA VAL A 52 2.92 -6.54 -9.17
C VAL A 52 2.04 -6.52 -7.92
N VAL A 53 2.20 -5.48 -7.10
CA VAL A 53 1.34 -5.19 -5.94
C VAL A 53 0.19 -4.32 -6.41
N VAL A 54 -1.05 -4.66 -6.05
CA VAL A 54 -2.23 -3.88 -6.42
C VAL A 54 -2.99 -3.46 -5.18
N ASP A 55 -3.41 -2.19 -5.13
CA ASP A 55 -4.22 -1.59 -4.07
C ASP A 55 -5.30 -0.69 -4.68
N ASP A 56 -6.28 -0.27 -3.88
CA ASP A 56 -7.34 0.64 -4.35
C ASP A 56 -6.85 2.09 -4.42
N VAL A 57 -6.40 2.64 -3.29
CA VAL A 57 -5.94 4.01 -3.14
C VAL A 57 -4.64 4.09 -2.37
N VAL A 58 -3.75 4.99 -2.79
CA VAL A 58 -2.56 5.35 -2.02
C VAL A 58 -2.68 6.79 -1.52
N ALA A 59 -2.77 6.97 -0.19
CA ALA A 59 -2.81 8.28 0.47
C ALA A 59 -1.46 8.65 1.09
N SER A 60 -1.19 8.24 2.34
CA SER A 60 0.14 8.44 2.95
C SER A 60 1.21 7.51 2.39
N GLY A 61 0.83 6.38 1.78
CA GLY A 61 1.73 5.35 1.29
C GLY A 61 2.22 4.31 2.31
N SER A 62 1.93 4.44 3.61
CA SER A 62 2.53 3.55 4.64
C SER A 62 2.10 2.08 4.50
N SER A 63 0.83 1.81 4.25
CA SER A 63 0.31 0.45 4.03
C SER A 63 0.87 -0.18 2.75
N LEU A 64 0.97 0.62 1.69
CA LEU A 64 1.49 0.17 0.40
C LEU A 64 2.98 -0.14 0.49
N LYS A 65 3.76 0.71 1.16
CA LYS A 65 5.17 0.47 1.48
C LYS A 65 5.35 -0.83 2.25
N GLY A 66 4.58 -1.02 3.32
CA GLY A 66 4.64 -2.26 4.10
C GLY A 66 4.27 -3.49 3.26
N SER A 67 3.35 -3.35 2.30
CA SER A 67 3.00 -4.44 1.40
C SER A 67 4.13 -4.79 0.44
N VAL A 68 4.78 -3.79 -0.13
CA VAL A 68 5.98 -3.97 -0.98
C VAL A 68 7.10 -4.64 -0.19
N GLU A 69 7.38 -4.17 1.03
CA GLU A 69 8.39 -4.74 1.92
C GLU A 69 8.06 -6.20 2.29
N LEU A 70 6.79 -6.51 2.56
CA LEU A 70 6.36 -7.86 2.90
C LEU A 70 6.55 -8.84 1.72
N VAL A 71 6.28 -8.39 0.50
CA VAL A 71 6.51 -9.18 -0.73
C VAL A 71 8.00 -9.40 -0.97
N ARG A 72 8.84 -8.37 -0.78
CA ARG A 72 10.30 -8.50 -0.87
C ARG A 72 10.85 -9.46 0.19
N ASN A 73 10.35 -9.38 1.43
CA ASN A 73 10.70 -10.28 2.52
C ASN A 73 10.26 -11.73 2.27
N ALA A 74 9.25 -11.94 1.43
CA ALA A 74 8.86 -13.27 0.94
C ALA A 74 9.75 -13.78 -0.23
N GLY A 75 10.78 -13.02 -0.61
CA GLY A 75 11.75 -13.39 -1.66
C GLY A 75 11.29 -13.07 -3.09
N ALA A 76 10.26 -12.25 -3.27
CA ALA A 76 9.81 -11.80 -4.59
C ALA A 76 10.50 -10.50 -5.03
N GLU A 77 10.57 -10.30 -6.35
CA GLU A 77 10.96 -9.05 -6.98
C GLU A 77 9.69 -8.23 -7.28
N VAL A 78 9.54 -7.06 -6.66
CA VAL A 78 8.43 -6.15 -6.97
C VAL A 78 8.79 -5.33 -8.21
N VAL A 79 8.05 -5.55 -9.31
CA VAL A 79 8.34 -4.96 -10.62
C VAL A 79 7.34 -3.87 -11.03
N GLY A 80 6.32 -3.63 -10.22
CA GLY A 80 5.31 -2.63 -10.48
C GLY A 80 4.31 -2.54 -9.32
N ILE A 81 3.66 -1.39 -9.22
CA ILE A 81 2.62 -1.12 -8.24
C ILE A 81 1.44 -0.49 -8.98
N GLY A 82 0.28 -1.14 -8.96
CA GLY A 82 -0.95 -0.64 -9.56
C GLY A 82 -1.92 -0.11 -8.51
N VAL A 83 -2.38 1.12 -8.65
CA VAL A 83 -3.43 1.69 -7.81
C VAL A 83 -4.54 2.29 -8.67
N ILE A 84 -5.78 2.29 -8.17
CA ILE A 84 -6.86 2.97 -8.88
C ILE A 84 -6.65 4.48 -8.72
N PHE A 85 -6.49 4.94 -7.48
CA PHE A 85 -6.31 6.35 -7.17
C PHE A 85 -5.02 6.63 -6.40
N THR A 86 -4.41 7.78 -6.68
CA THR A 86 -3.49 8.44 -5.75
C THR A 86 -4.24 9.57 -5.05
N GLU A 87 -4.02 9.75 -3.76
CA GLU A 87 -4.58 10.86 -2.98
C GLU A 87 -3.44 11.75 -2.48
N ALA A 88 -3.54 13.05 -2.76
CA ALA A 88 -2.50 14.03 -2.43
C ALA A 88 -1.07 13.59 -2.86
N ARG A 89 -0.05 13.96 -2.08
CA ARG A 89 1.37 13.76 -2.43
C ARG A 89 2.21 13.02 -1.38
N ASP A 90 1.70 12.85 -0.15
CA ASP A 90 2.46 12.28 0.97
C ASP A 90 3.06 10.89 0.67
N TRP A 91 2.36 10.08 -0.13
CA TRP A 91 2.86 8.78 -0.59
C TRP A 91 4.19 8.85 -1.34
N GLN A 92 4.49 9.96 -2.01
CA GLN A 92 5.74 10.08 -2.79
C GLN A 92 6.96 10.04 -1.88
N GLU A 93 6.91 10.74 -0.75
CA GLU A 93 7.98 10.73 0.24
C GLU A 93 8.06 9.36 0.92
N THR A 94 6.92 8.83 1.35
CA THR A 94 6.86 7.53 2.05
C THR A 94 7.41 6.38 1.20
N LEU A 95 7.02 6.30 -0.08
CA LEU A 95 7.51 5.27 -1.01
C LEU A 95 8.95 5.51 -1.46
N GLY A 96 9.44 6.76 -1.41
CA GLY A 96 10.80 7.09 -1.84
C GLY A 96 11.07 6.60 -3.28
N PRO A 97 12.14 5.81 -3.51
CA PRO A 97 12.45 5.28 -4.85
C PRO A 97 11.33 4.44 -5.47
N ASP A 98 10.53 3.74 -4.65
CA ASP A 98 9.47 2.86 -5.14
C ASP A 98 8.32 3.61 -5.82
N ARG A 99 8.25 4.95 -5.67
CA ARG A 99 7.30 5.77 -6.42
C ARG A 99 7.45 5.63 -7.94
N ALA A 100 8.65 5.27 -8.43
CA ALA A 100 8.90 5.03 -9.85
C ALA A 100 8.19 3.76 -10.37
N LEU A 101 7.72 2.89 -9.47
CA LEU A 101 6.96 1.68 -9.81
C LEU A 101 5.44 1.92 -9.85
N ILE A 102 4.97 3.10 -9.44
CA ILE A 102 3.53 3.40 -9.34
C ILE A 102 2.93 3.66 -10.72
N HIS A 103 1.84 2.95 -10.99
CA HIS A 103 0.90 3.22 -12.07
C HIS A 103 -0.47 3.47 -11.46
N SER A 104 -1.03 4.66 -11.69
CA SER A 104 -2.34 5.05 -11.19
C SER A 104 -3.30 5.36 -12.35
N LEU A 105 -4.59 5.10 -12.15
CA LEU A 105 -5.62 5.45 -13.15
C LEU A 105 -6.09 6.90 -13.02
N ALA A 106 -6.09 7.43 -11.79
CA ALA A 106 -6.48 8.82 -11.53
C ALA A 106 -5.85 9.36 -10.23
N HIS A 107 -6.00 10.67 -10.04
CA HIS A 107 -5.49 11.39 -8.88
C HIS A 107 -6.60 12.22 -8.22
N ILE A 108 -6.62 12.22 -6.89
CA ILE A 108 -7.60 12.91 -6.04
C ILE A 108 -6.86 13.94 -5.18
N PRO A 109 -7.13 15.25 -5.32
CA PRO A 109 -6.59 16.25 -4.40
C PRO A 109 -7.31 16.18 -3.04
N GLN A 110 -6.72 16.73 -1.99
CA GLN A 110 -7.44 16.97 -0.74
C GLN A 110 -8.33 18.21 -0.87
N PHE A 111 -9.32 18.29 0.01
CA PHE A 111 -10.29 19.37 0.02
C PHE A 111 -10.31 20.07 1.38
N THR A 112 -10.52 21.37 1.35
CA THR A 112 -10.72 22.20 2.53
C THR A 112 -12.11 22.83 2.49
N PRO A 113 -12.82 22.95 3.63
CA PRO A 113 -14.12 23.61 3.65
C PRO A 113 -13.96 25.11 3.40
N GLY A 114 -14.73 25.65 2.45
CA GLY A 114 -14.85 27.08 2.17
C GLY A 114 -16.29 27.58 2.36
N LYS A 115 -16.48 28.91 2.27
CA LYS A 115 -17.81 29.55 2.39
C LYS A 115 -18.86 29.00 1.42
N ASP A 116 -18.43 28.56 0.22
CA ASP A 116 -19.30 28.10 -0.86
C ASP A 116 -19.24 26.57 -1.07
N GLY A 117 -18.75 25.82 -0.08
CA GLY A 117 -18.52 24.38 -0.15
C GLY A 117 -17.05 23.98 -0.14
N TRP A 118 -16.78 22.70 -0.42
CA TRP A 118 -15.43 22.13 -0.40
C TRP A 118 -14.63 22.61 -1.62
N LYS A 119 -13.44 23.14 -1.38
CA LYS A 119 -12.51 23.58 -2.43
C LYS A 119 -11.27 22.68 -2.42
N PRO A 120 -10.77 22.25 -3.58
CA PRO A 120 -9.55 21.45 -3.62
C PRO A 120 -8.35 22.28 -3.16
N ILE A 121 -7.40 21.65 -2.49
CA ILE A 121 -6.15 22.24 -2.02
C ILE A 121 -5.14 22.19 -3.17
N PRO A 122 -4.74 23.34 -3.76
CA PRO A 122 -3.93 23.39 -4.98
C PRO A 122 -2.59 22.63 -4.88
N GLU A 123 -1.99 22.60 -3.70
CA GLU A 123 -0.69 21.98 -3.45
C GLU A 123 -0.75 20.44 -3.51
N THR A 124 -1.96 19.87 -3.47
CA THR A 124 -2.16 18.42 -3.40
C THR A 124 -2.41 17.76 -4.74
N PHE A 125 -2.65 18.51 -5.82
CA PHE A 125 -2.71 17.98 -7.20
C PHE A 125 -1.35 17.43 -7.62
N LEU A 126 -1.29 16.39 -8.47
CA LEU A 126 -0.07 15.83 -9.08
C LEU A 126 0.45 16.58 -10.31
#